data_AF-A0AAW7QXM0-F1
#
_entry.id   AF-A0AAW7QXM0-F1
#
_cell.length_a   1.000
_cell.length_b   1.000
_cell.length_c   1.000
_cell.angle_alpha   90.00
_cell.angle_beta   90.00
_cell.angle_gamma   90.00
#
_symmetry.space_group_name_H-M   'P 1'
#
loop_
_entity.id
_entity.type
_entity.pdbx_description
1 polymer ?
#
loop_
_entity_poly.entity_id
_entity_poly.type
_entity_poly.pdbx_seq_one_letter_code
_entity_poly.pdbx_strand_id
1 'polypeptide(L)'
;MISDVKRKRYQFDLAALQRLAAVNYATLMKLVAHIKQGREQLIKVGSHLHFRVAVTQRAPYTTDVRIKQHALQAKLPGLIETELEVRLYHDAQLAEVTRSQNVTRLQAVYEQPNRAMHQSNEKFQVNRFLQEWLELIREQGLATEY
;
A
#
# COMPACT_ATOMS: atom_id res chain seq x y z
N MET A 1 -45.93 -8.02 5.74
CA MET A 1 -44.89 -8.54 6.65
C MET A 1 -43.54 -8.25 6.02
N ILE A 2 -42.74 -7.40 6.66
CA ILE A 2 -41.46 -6.91 6.14
C ILE A 2 -40.40 -7.93 6.58
N SER A 3 -39.76 -8.62 5.64
CA SER A 3 -38.71 -9.59 5.92
C SER A 3 -37.49 -8.89 6.51
N ASP A 4 -37.16 -9.23 7.75
CA ASP A 4 -35.98 -8.77 8.47
C ASP A 4 -34.71 -9.26 7.74
N VAL A 5 -33.98 -8.33 7.12
CA VAL A 5 -32.71 -8.62 6.45
C VAL A 5 -31.67 -8.89 7.55
N LYS A 6 -31.45 -10.16 7.89
CA LYS A 6 -30.38 -10.60 8.79
C LYS A 6 -29.03 -10.10 8.26
N ARG A 7 -28.50 -9.02 8.84
CA ARG A 7 -27.15 -8.53 8.55
C ARG A 7 -26.14 -9.54 9.07
N LYS A 8 -25.42 -10.22 8.16
CA LYS A 8 -24.30 -11.10 8.50
C LYS A 8 -23.27 -10.29 9.30
N ARG A 9 -22.96 -10.76 10.51
CA ARG A 9 -21.97 -10.15 11.40
C ARG A 9 -20.59 -10.23 10.72
N TYR A 10 -19.95 -9.09 10.50
CA TYR A 10 -18.61 -9.03 9.93
C TYR A 10 -17.62 -9.78 10.83
N GLN A 11 -16.92 -10.76 10.25
CA GLN A 11 -15.83 -11.48 10.90
C GLN A 11 -14.52 -11.01 10.27
N PHE A 12 -13.64 -10.45 11.10
CA PHE A 12 -12.33 -10.01 10.65
C PHE A 12 -11.41 -11.22 10.48
N ASP A 13 -10.99 -11.48 9.24
CA ASP A 13 -9.99 -12.52 8.94
C ASP A 13 -8.58 -11.95 9.15
N LEU A 14 -8.13 -12.00 10.41
CA LEU A 14 -6.77 -11.61 10.79
C LEU A 14 -5.72 -12.43 10.03
N ALA A 15 -5.99 -13.72 9.78
CA ALA A 15 -5.06 -14.59 9.08
C ALA A 15 -4.89 -14.15 7.62
N ALA A 16 -5.96 -13.70 6.94
CA ALA A 16 -5.86 -13.12 5.61
C ALA A 16 -5.02 -11.85 5.59
N LEU A 17 -5.22 -10.95 6.56
CA LEU A 17 -4.41 -9.74 6.66
C LEU A 17 -2.92 -10.06 6.87
N GLN A 18 -2.60 -11.01 7.76
CA GLN A 18 -1.21 -11.41 8.02
C GLN A 18 -0.56 -12.07 6.79
N ARG A 19 -1.29 -12.94 6.07
CA ARG A 19 -0.80 -13.52 4.80
C ARG A 19 -0.46 -12.43 3.79
N LEU A 20 -1.35 -11.46 3.63
CA LEU A 20 -1.16 -10.32 2.72
C LEU A 20 0.07 -9.48 3.11
N ALA A 21 0.19 -9.16 4.40
CA ALA A 21 1.34 -8.42 4.93
C ALA A 21 2.67 -9.16 4.74
N ALA A 22 2.70 -10.49 4.88
CA ALA A 22 3.89 -11.31 4.63
C ALA A 22 4.30 -11.34 3.14
N VAL A 23 3.32 -11.44 2.24
CA VAL A 23 3.58 -11.38 0.78
C VAL A 23 4.12 -9.99 0.38
N ASN A 24 3.53 -8.93 0.93
CA ASN A 24 4.00 -7.57 0.72
C ASN A 24 5.43 -7.38 1.24
N TYR A 25 5.75 -7.92 2.42
CA TYR A 25 7.11 -7.88 2.98
C TYR A 25 8.12 -8.56 2.07
N ALA A 26 7.86 -9.80 1.66
CA ALA A 26 8.79 -10.55 0.81
C ALA A 26 9.05 -9.84 -0.53
N THR A 27 8.03 -9.20 -1.09
CA THR A 27 8.15 -8.46 -2.36
C THR A 27 8.90 -7.15 -2.16
N LEU A 28 8.58 -6.37 -1.13
CA LEU A 28 9.25 -5.11 -0.83
C LEU A 28 10.72 -5.30 -0.45
N MET A 29 11.04 -6.33 0.33
CA MET A 29 12.43 -6.62 0.71
C MET A 29 13.33 -6.83 -0.51
N LYS A 30 12.83 -7.50 -1.55
CA LYS A 30 13.55 -7.65 -2.82
C LYS A 30 13.68 -6.30 -3.54
N LEU A 31 12.59 -5.53 -3.59
CA LEU A 31 12.54 -4.25 -4.27
C LEU A 31 13.52 -3.22 -3.69
N VAL A 32 13.61 -3.16 -2.35
CA VAL A 32 14.44 -2.16 -1.65
C VAL A 32 15.81 -2.68 -1.26
N ALA A 33 16.19 -3.90 -1.64
CA ALA A 33 17.47 -4.51 -1.28
C ALA A 33 18.68 -3.66 -1.72
N HIS A 34 18.58 -3.03 -2.89
CA HIS A 34 19.66 -2.24 -3.49
C HIS A 34 19.53 -0.73 -3.22
N ILE A 35 18.43 -0.29 -2.60
CA ILE A 35 18.18 1.12 -2.32
C ILE A 35 18.79 1.49 -0.96
N LYS A 36 19.79 2.37 -0.98
CA LYS A 36 20.41 2.91 0.25
C LYS A 36 19.42 3.82 0.99
N GLN A 37 19.56 3.91 2.32
CA GLN A 37 18.78 4.86 3.11
C GLN A 37 18.97 6.29 2.60
N GLY A 38 17.88 7.06 2.53
CA GLY A 38 17.86 8.42 2.01
C GLY A 38 17.94 8.51 0.48
N ARG A 39 17.95 7.38 -0.23
CA ARG A 39 17.88 7.34 -1.70
C ARG A 39 16.49 6.90 -2.15
N GLU A 40 16.17 7.34 -3.37
CA GLU A 40 15.00 6.91 -4.11
C GLU A 40 15.40 6.26 -5.42
N GLN A 41 14.54 5.35 -5.89
CA GLN A 41 14.62 4.71 -7.19
C GLN A 41 13.34 4.98 -7.95
N LEU A 42 13.48 5.42 -9.20
CA LEU A 42 12.36 5.54 -10.14
C LEU A 42 12.19 4.21 -10.87
N ILE A 43 10.99 3.66 -10.81
CA ILE A 43 10.60 2.43 -11.49
C ILE A 43 9.57 2.77 -12.54
N LYS A 44 9.83 2.38 -13.78
CA LYS A 44 8.92 2.61 -14.90
C LYS A 44 8.09 1.35 -15.14
N VAL A 45 6.78 1.49 -15.15
CA VAL A 45 5.80 0.42 -15.41
C VAL A 45 5.09 0.78 -16.70
N GLY A 46 5.49 0.12 -17.79
CA GLY A 46 5.00 0.46 -19.13
C GLY A 46 5.36 1.89 -19.54
N SER A 47 4.51 2.52 -20.35
CA SER A 47 4.76 3.84 -20.95
C SER A 47 4.24 5.04 -20.15
N HIS A 48 3.33 4.83 -19.20
CA HIS A 48 2.57 5.92 -18.57
C HIS A 48 2.57 5.90 -17.04
N LEU A 49 3.12 4.86 -16.40
CA LEU A 49 3.09 4.72 -14.95
C LEU A 49 4.50 4.67 -14.38
N HIS A 50 4.83 5.62 -13.51
CA HIS A 50 6.12 5.66 -12.83
C HIS A 50 5.90 5.61 -11.32
N PHE A 51 6.76 4.86 -10.62
CA PHE A 51 6.78 4.78 -9.16
C PHE A 51 8.12 5.29 -8.64
N ARG A 52 8.09 6.17 -7.64
CA ARG A 52 9.28 6.49 -6.83
C ARG A 52 9.24 5.68 -5.55
N VAL A 53 10.23 4.82 -5.36
CA VAL A 53 10.40 4.01 -4.16
C VAL A 53 11.62 4.54 -3.40
N ALA A 54 11.43 4.96 -2.15
CA ALA A 54 12.49 5.51 -1.32
C ALA A 54 12.59 4.78 0.00
N VAL A 55 13.82 4.49 0.45
CA VAL A 55 14.05 3.99 1.80
C VAL A 55 14.30 5.20 2.70
N THR A 56 13.32 5.55 3.54
CA THR A 56 13.39 6.74 4.38
C THR A 56 14.20 6.49 5.65
N GLN A 57 14.09 5.30 6.23
CA GLN A 57 14.80 4.93 7.46
C GLN A 57 15.10 3.43 7.49
N ARG A 58 16.28 3.05 8.00
CA ARG A 58 16.60 1.67 8.40
C ARG A 58 17.02 1.65 9.86
N ALA A 59 16.35 0.81 10.63
CA ALA A 59 16.68 0.47 12.01
C ALA A 59 16.95 -1.05 12.09
N PRO A 60 17.50 -1.57 13.20
CA PRO A 60 17.88 -2.99 13.31
C PRO A 60 16.75 -3.98 12.97
N TYR A 61 15.52 -3.65 13.34
CA TYR A 61 14.36 -4.54 13.16
C TYR A 61 13.27 -3.95 12.26
N THR A 62 13.44 -2.73 11.77
CA THR A 62 12.45 -2.10 10.89
C THR A 62 13.08 -1.32 9.74
N THR A 63 12.43 -1.33 8.59
CA THR A 63 12.76 -0.45 7.47
C THR A 63 11.52 0.32 7.05
N ASP A 64 11.61 1.64 7.01
CA ASP A 64 10.56 2.52 6.51
C ASP A 64 10.80 2.84 5.03
N VAL A 65 9.76 2.64 4.23
CA VAL A 65 9.75 2.79 2.78
C VAL A 65 8.62 3.74 2.41
N ARG A 66 8.89 4.62 1.46
CA ARG A 66 7.89 5.48 0.85
C ARG A 66 7.75 5.12 -0.62
N ILE A 67 6.52 4.92 -1.06
CA ILE A 67 6.19 4.63 -2.46
C ILE A 67 5.26 5.73 -2.95
N LYS A 68 5.62 6.39 -4.05
CA LYS A 68 4.77 7.41 -4.69
C LYS A 68 4.50 7.05 -6.14
N GLN A 69 3.25 7.21 -6.57
CA GLN A 69 2.92 7.21 -7.99
C GLN A 69 3.28 8.57 -8.58
N HIS A 70 4.24 8.61 -9.50
CA HIS A 70 4.65 9.81 -10.21
C HIS A 70 3.85 9.92 -11.51
N ALA A 71 3.00 10.95 -11.61
CA ALA A 71 2.25 11.24 -12.82
C ALA A 71 3.18 11.73 -13.94
N LEU A 72 3.05 11.16 -15.13
CA LEU A 72 3.86 11.51 -16.31
C LEU A 72 3.32 12.73 -17.08
N GLN A 73 2.03 13.05 -16.94
CA GLN A 73 1.44 14.24 -17.54
C GLN A 73 1.53 15.42 -16.58
N ALA A 74 1.79 16.61 -17.17
CA ALA A 74 1.99 17.87 -16.47
C ALA A 74 1.03 18.01 -15.29
N LYS A 75 1.59 18.31 -14.11
CA LYS A 75 0.85 18.59 -12.87
C LYS A 75 -0.33 19.50 -13.18
N LEU A 76 -1.51 18.92 -13.36
CA LEU A 76 -2.76 19.67 -13.38
C LEU A 76 -2.85 20.34 -12.00
N PRO A 77 -3.17 21.65 -11.93
CA PRO A 77 -3.38 22.31 -10.64
C PRO A 77 -4.40 21.51 -9.83
N GLY A 78 -3.98 20.94 -8.70
CA GLY A 78 -4.83 20.11 -7.83
C GLY A 78 -4.69 18.59 -7.99
N LEU A 79 -3.83 18.06 -8.88
CA LEU A 79 -3.54 16.62 -8.93
C LEU A 79 -2.61 16.24 -7.78
N ILE A 80 -3.11 15.42 -6.86
CA ILE A 80 -2.38 14.92 -5.70
C ILE A 80 -1.76 13.57 -6.07
N GLU A 81 -0.43 13.46 -6.02
CA GLU A 81 0.28 12.20 -6.20
C GLU A 81 -0.10 11.23 -5.07
N THR A 82 -0.53 10.01 -5.43
CA THR A 82 -0.83 8.98 -4.43
C THR A 82 0.47 8.50 -3.79
N GLU A 83 0.48 8.40 -2.46
CA GLU A 83 1.65 8.05 -1.68
C GLU A 83 1.28 7.06 -0.56
N LEU A 84 2.11 6.04 -0.40
CA LEU A 84 2.08 5.10 0.70
C LEU A 84 3.39 5.19 1.50
N GLU A 85 3.28 5.23 2.82
CA GLU A 85 4.38 4.96 3.73
C GLU A 85 4.18 3.57 4.32
N VAL A 86 5.22 2.75 4.23
CA VAL A 86 5.20 1.33 4.58
C VAL A 86 6.36 1.04 5.52
N ARG A 87 6.06 0.39 6.64
CA ARG A 87 7.05 -0.14 7.55
C ARG A 87 7.19 -1.64 7.35
N LEU A 88 8.42 -2.09 7.15
CA LEU A 88 8.80 -3.50 7.13
C LEU A 88 9.29 -3.88 8.53
N TYR A 89 8.66 -4.87 9.15
CA TYR A 89 9.11 -5.48 10.41
C TYR A 89 9.90 -6.75 10.08
N HIS A 90 11.18 -6.78 10.43
CA HIS A 90 12.10 -7.85 10.02
C HIS A 90 11.99 -9.11 10.87
N ASP A 91 11.60 -8.94 12.13
CA ASP A 91 11.34 -10.01 13.09
C ASP A 91 10.05 -10.78 12.76
N ALA A 92 8.96 -10.06 12.52
CA ALA A 92 7.68 -10.64 12.14
C ALA A 92 7.60 -10.98 10.63
N GLN A 93 8.52 -10.45 9.83
CA GLN A 93 8.51 -10.54 8.37
C GLN A 93 7.19 -10.02 7.76
N LEU A 94 6.69 -8.91 8.28
CA LEU A 94 5.43 -8.29 7.86
C LEU A 94 5.66 -6.87 7.35
N ALA A 95 4.93 -6.50 6.31
CA ALA A 95 4.84 -5.12 5.84
C ALA A 95 3.52 -4.52 6.30
N GLU A 96 3.60 -3.30 6.83
CA GLU A 96 2.45 -2.55 7.29
C GLU A 96 2.44 -1.19 6.62
N VAL A 97 1.32 -0.83 5.99
CA VAL A 97 1.10 0.56 5.56
C VAL A 97 0.81 1.41 6.78
N THR A 98 1.72 2.34 7.10
CA THR A 98 1.64 3.27 8.23
C THR A 98 0.91 4.55 7.86
N ARG A 99 0.98 4.98 6.59
CA ARG A 99 0.29 6.16 6.07
C ARG A 99 -0.12 5.97 4.61
N SER A 100 -1.29 6.47 4.25
CA SER A 100 -1.78 6.53 2.86
C SER A 100 -2.32 7.93 2.62
N GLN A 101 -1.80 8.65 1.62
CA GLN A 101 -2.34 9.94 1.19
C GLN A 101 -3.14 9.77 -0.10
N ASN A 102 -4.41 10.21 -0.06
CA ASN A 102 -5.30 10.41 -1.21
C ASN A 102 -5.24 9.31 -2.28
N VAL A 103 -5.43 8.05 -1.86
CA VAL A 103 -6.12 7.11 -2.73
C VAL A 103 -7.54 7.65 -2.86
N THR A 104 -7.82 8.33 -3.98
CA THR A 104 -9.13 8.94 -4.29
C THR A 104 -10.17 7.86 -4.57
N ARG A 105 -10.41 6.98 -3.59
CA ARG A 105 -11.71 6.40 -3.20
C ARG A 105 -11.65 5.65 -1.86
N LEU A 106 -11.06 6.23 -0.82
CA LEU A 106 -11.41 5.91 0.57
C LEU A 106 -12.15 7.12 1.14
N GLN A 107 -13.49 7.04 1.23
CA GLN A 107 -14.27 8.07 1.91
C GLN A 107 -13.91 8.06 3.40
N ALA A 108 -13.37 9.18 3.87
CA ALA A 108 -12.91 9.39 5.23
C ALA A 108 -14.00 9.79 6.24
N VAL A 109 -15.27 9.93 5.82
CA VAL A 109 -16.38 10.23 6.73
C VAL A 109 -17.64 9.52 6.26
N TYR A 110 -18.15 8.60 7.09
CA TYR A 110 -19.55 8.20 7.07
C TYR A 110 -20.24 8.83 8.28
N GLU A 111 -21.35 9.51 8.03
CA GLU A 111 -22.19 10.10 9.08
C GLU A 111 -22.62 9.06 10.11
N GLN A 112 -22.61 9.50 11.37
CA GLN A 112 -22.93 8.71 12.55
C GLN A 112 -24.45 8.47 12.65
N PRO A 113 -24.87 7.32 13.23
CA PRO A 113 -24.13 6.54 14.21
C PRO A 113 -23.41 5.30 13.64
N ASN A 114 -22.13 5.16 13.97
CA ASN A 114 -21.21 4.06 13.61
C ASN A 114 -21.68 2.71 14.18
N ARG A 115 -22.56 2.04 13.45
CA ARG A 115 -23.02 0.68 13.77
C ARG A 115 -22.15 -0.44 13.16
N ALA A 116 -21.01 -0.14 12.53
CA ALA A 116 -20.30 -1.09 11.64
C ALA A 116 -18.80 -1.33 11.90
N MET A 117 -18.17 -0.74 12.93
CA MET A 117 -16.78 -1.07 13.38
C MET A 117 -15.70 -1.02 12.27
N HIS A 118 -15.50 0.15 11.66
CA HIS A 118 -14.76 0.34 10.40
C HIS A 118 -13.22 0.26 10.42
N GLN A 119 -12.54 -0.04 11.53
CA GLN A 119 -11.06 -0.01 11.57
C GLN A 119 -10.38 -1.21 10.89
N SER A 120 -11.06 -2.36 10.80
CA SER A 120 -10.45 -3.63 10.39
C SER A 120 -10.41 -3.84 8.86
N ASN A 121 -11.47 -3.46 8.14
CA ASN A 121 -11.50 -3.62 6.69
C ASN A 121 -10.62 -2.59 5.96
N GLU A 122 -10.48 -1.39 6.53
CA GLU A 122 -9.63 -0.35 5.96
C GLU A 122 -8.17 -0.78 5.91
N LYS A 123 -7.65 -1.40 6.99
CA LYS A 123 -6.28 -1.91 7.02
C LYS A 123 -6.03 -2.99 5.97
N PHE A 124 -7.01 -3.87 5.76
CA PHE A 124 -6.93 -4.89 4.72
C PHE A 124 -6.94 -4.28 3.32
N GLN A 125 -7.84 -3.33 3.04
CA GLN A 125 -7.92 -2.64 1.76
C GLN A 125 -6.64 -1.88 1.43
N VAL A 126 -6.04 -1.17 2.40
CA VAL A 126 -4.80 -0.42 2.18
C VAL A 126 -3.61 -1.37 1.96
N ASN A 127 -3.53 -2.49 2.68
CA ASN A 127 -2.51 -3.52 2.40
C ASN A 127 -2.71 -4.20 1.04
N ARG A 128 -3.96 -4.34 0.60
CA ARG A 128 -4.28 -4.90 -0.71
C ARG A 128 -3.90 -3.94 -1.83
N PHE A 129 -4.15 -2.65 -1.62
CA PHE A 129 -3.71 -1.61 -2.55
C PHE A 129 -2.18 -1.55 -2.69
N LEU A 130 -1.45 -1.70 -1.58
CA LEU A 130 0.00 -1.88 -1.63
C LEU A 130 0.39 -3.10 -2.49
N GLN A 131 -0.29 -4.24 -2.30
CA GLN A 131 -0.02 -5.45 -3.07
C GLN A 131 -0.16 -5.21 -4.58
N GLU A 132 -1.24 -4.54 -5.00
CA GLU A 132 -1.48 -4.22 -6.41
C GLU A 132 -0.35 -3.38 -7.01
N TRP A 133 0.19 -2.41 -6.27
CA TRP A 133 1.36 -1.63 -6.71
C TRP A 133 2.60 -2.51 -6.87
N LEU A 134 2.84 -3.41 -5.92
CA LEU A 134 3.99 -4.31 -5.96
C LEU A 134 3.88 -5.32 -7.10
N GLU A 135 2.68 -5.79 -7.42
CA GLU A 135 2.41 -6.66 -8.57
C GLU A 135 2.69 -5.94 -9.89
N LEU A 136 2.20 -4.71 -10.04
CA LEU A 136 2.49 -3.87 -11.22
C LEU A 136 4.00 -3.63 -11.39
N ILE A 137 4.69 -3.28 -10.30
CA ILE A 137 6.15 -3.07 -10.29
C ILE A 137 6.89 -4.35 -10.68
N ARG A 138 6.48 -5.50 -10.16
CA ARG A 138 7.12 -6.79 -10.44
C ARG A 138 6.93 -7.23 -11.89
N GLU A 139 5.72 -7.08 -12.43
CA GLU A 139 5.39 -7.57 -13.78
C GLU A 139 5.95 -6.69 -14.89
N GLN A 140 6.00 -5.38 -14.69
CA GLN A 140 6.33 -4.42 -15.75
C GLN A 140 7.62 -3.63 -15.49
N GLY A 141 8.03 -3.49 -14.22
CA GLY A 141 9.19 -2.71 -13.81
C GLY A 141 10.53 -3.40 -14.06
N LEU A 142 10.58 -4.73 -13.94
CA LEU A 142 11.78 -5.54 -14.22
C LEU A 142 11.99 -5.84 -15.70
N ALA A 143 10.94 -5.70 -16.53
CA ALA A 143 11.01 -5.95 -17.96
C ALA A 143 11.68 -4.81 -18.75
N THR A 144 11.85 -3.63 -18.13
CA THR A 144 12.35 -2.42 -18.80
C THR A 144 13.86 -2.18 -18.56
N GLU A 145 14.54 -3.07 -17.84
CA GLU A 145 16.01 -3.09 -17.75
C GLU A 145 16.61 -3.93 -18.90
N TYR A 146 16.61 -3.39 -20.12
CA TYR A 146 17.41 -3.87 -21.26
C TYR A 146 17.98 -2.70 -22.06
#